data_AF-A0A931DF73-F1
#
_entry.id   AF-A0A931DF73-F1
#
_cell.length_a   1.000
_cell.length_b   1.000
_cell.length_c   1.000
_cell.angle_alpha   90.00
_cell.angle_beta   90.00
_cell.angle_gamma   90.00
#
_symmetry.space_group_name_H-M   'P 1'
#
loop_
_entity.id
_entity.type
_entity.pdbx_description
1 polymer ?
#
loop_
_entity_poly.entity_id
_entity_poly.type
_entity_poly.pdbx_seq_one_letter_code
_entity_poly.pdbx_strand_id
1 'polypeptide(L)' 'MAARSRSGFGIVGLIYIVIGVFIAWDRGYIDTELVRRIASALLAIFLWFLILLGVDLHISA' A
#
# COMPACT_ATOMS: atom_id res chain seq x y z
N MET A 1 29.02 -19.93 1.89
CA MET A 1 27.72 -19.95 2.58
C MET A 1 26.68 -19.35 1.63
N ALA A 2 25.78 -20.17 1.06
CA ALA A 2 24.75 -19.70 0.14
C ALA A 2 23.38 -19.89 0.80
N ALA A 3 22.74 -18.77 1.18
CA ALA A 3 21.38 -18.78 1.71
C ALA A 3 20.43 -19.20 0.59
N ARG A 4 20.00 -20.47 0.62
CA ARG A 4 18.98 -20.99 -0.29
C ARG A 4 17.63 -20.40 0.12
N SER A 5 17.31 -19.26 -0.47
CA SER A 5 16.03 -18.61 -0.34
C SER A 5 14.94 -19.58 -0.79
N ARG A 6 14.14 -20.06 0.16
CA ARG A 6 13.03 -21.01 -0.07
C ARG A 6 11.88 -20.22 -0.69
N SER A 7 12.00 -19.98 -1.99
CA SER A 7 11.14 -19.20 -2.89
C SER A 7 9.74 -19.81 -3.13
N GLY A 8 9.12 -20.40 -2.11
CA GLY A 8 7.72 -20.84 -2.14
C GLY A 8 6.76 -19.84 -1.48
N PHE A 9 7.27 -19.02 -0.56
CA PHE A 9 6.46 -18.07 0.21
C PHE A 9 6.05 -16.82 -0.57
N GLY A 10 6.82 -16.42 -1.60
CA GLY A 10 6.56 -15.19 -2.34
C GLY A 10 5.24 -15.21 -3.09
N ILE A 11 4.97 -16.28 -3.86
CA ILE A 11 3.77 -16.37 -4.71
C ILE A 11 2.52 -16.63 -3.88
N VAL A 12 2.58 -17.57 -2.94
CA VAL A 12 1.43 -17.87 -2.07
C VAL A 12 1.09 -16.68 -1.18
N GLY A 13 2.10 -15.99 -0.65
CA GLY A 13 1.92 -14.75 0.10
C GLY A 13 1.33 -13.63 -0.74
N LEU A 14 1.80 -13.47 -1.98
CA LEU A 14 1.26 -12.46 -2.91
C LEU A 14 -0.22 -12.74 -3.23
N ILE A 15 -0.57 -13.98 -3.55
CA ILE A 15 -1.95 -14.40 -3.82
C ILE A 15 -2.82 -14.17 -2.59
N TYR A 16 -2.34 -14.51 -1.39
CA TYR A 16 -3.07 -14.27 -0.14
C TYR A 16 -3.35 -12.79 0.10
N ILE A 17 -2.38 -11.90 -0.17
CA ILE A 17 -2.54 -10.45 -0.07
C ILE A 17 -3.58 -9.95 -1.08
N VAL A 18 -3.48 -10.37 -2.35
CA VAL A 18 -4.43 -9.98 -3.40
C VAL A 18 -5.85 -10.41 -3.05
N ILE A 19 -6.03 -11.65 -2.60
CA ILE A 19 -7.33 -12.19 -2.18
C ILE A 19 -7.85 -11.44 -0.95
N GLY A 20 -7.01 -11.16 0.04
CA GLY A 20 -7.40 -10.41 1.23
C GLY A 20 -7.90 -9.00 0.91
N VAL A 21 -7.22 -8.31 -0.02
CA VAL A 21 -7.65 -6.99 -0.52
C VAL A 21 -8.98 -7.10 -1.26
N PHE A 22 -9.16 -8.12 -2.09
CA PHE A 22 -10.39 -8.33 -2.86
C PHE A 22 -11.59 -8.67 -1.95
N ILE A 23 -11.39 -9.56 -0.97
CA ILE A 23 -12.41 -9.94 0.02
C ILE A 23 -12.81 -8.74 0.90
N ALA A 24 -11.86 -7.89 1.28
CA ALA A 24 -12.14 -6.70 2.07
C ALA A 24 -13.01 -5.69 1.28
N TRP A 25 -12.79 -5.62 -0.04
CA TRP A 25 -13.60 -4.84 -0.98
C TRP A 25 -15.01 -5.44 -1.16
N ASP A 26 -15.09 -6.75 -1.38
CA ASP A 26 -16.32 -7.49 -1.67
C ASP A 26 -17.25 -7.60 -0.45
N ARG A 27 -16.71 -7.78 0.75
CA ARG A 27 -17.51 -7.85 2.00
C ARG A 27 -18.11 -6.50 2.43
N GLY A 28 -17.84 -5.40 1.74
CA GLY A 28 -18.37 -4.07 2.09
C GLY A 28 -17.85 -3.50 3.43
N TYR A 29 -16.77 -4.08 3.98
CA TYR A 29 -16.08 -3.50 5.15
C TYR A 29 -15.18 -2.33 4.76
N ILE A 30 -14.70 -2.33 3.51
CA ILE A 30 -13.89 -1.28 2.93
C ILE A 30 -14.77 -0.56 1.90
N ASP A 31 -15.44 0.49 2.35
CA ASP A 31 -16.12 1.42 1.45
C ASP A 31 -15.08 2.21 0.64
N THR A 32 -15.43 2.63 -0.57
CA THR A 32 -14.50 3.41 -1.42
C THR A 32 -14.06 4.70 -0.70
N GLU A 33 -14.96 5.26 0.11
CA GLU A 33 -14.70 6.38 1.03
C GLU A 33 -13.61 6.06 2.07
N LEU A 34 -13.67 4.86 2.68
CA LEU A 34 -12.70 4.43 3.69
C LEU A 34 -11.32 4.18 3.08
N VAL A 35 -11.25 3.53 1.89
CA VAL A 35 -10.00 3.38 1.12
C VAL A 35 -9.39 4.74 0.85
N ARG A 36 -10.21 5.68 0.33
CA ARG A 36 -9.77 7.01 -0.02
C ARG A 36 -9.26 7.78 1.19
N ARG A 37 -9.93 7.66 2.35
CA ARG A 37 -9.47 8.23 3.61
C ARG A 37 -8.13 7.66 4.05
N ILE A 38 -7.98 6.33 4.06
CA ILE A 38 -6.72 5.68 4.45
C ILE A 38 -5.59 6.07 3.48
N ALA A 39 -5.85 6.04 2.18
CA ALA A 39 -4.90 6.46 1.16
C ALA A 39 -4.49 7.92 1.35
N SER A 40 -5.43 8.82 1.65
CA SER A 40 -5.14 10.23 1.93
C SER A 40 -4.31 10.43 3.20
N ALA A 41 -4.58 9.65 4.26
CA ALA A 41 -3.83 9.72 5.51
C ALA A 41 -2.39 9.22 5.32
N LEU A 42 -2.22 8.10 4.61
CA LEU A 42 -0.91 7.59 4.22
C LEU A 42 -0.17 8.63 3.36
N LEU A 43 -0.84 9.17 2.35
CA LEU A 43 -0.29 10.20 1.48
C LEU A 43 0.15 11.42 2.29
N ALA A 44 -0.65 11.89 3.26
CA ALA A 44 -0.28 12.99 4.15
C ALA A 44 0.98 12.69 4.98
N ILE A 45 1.12 11.47 5.51
CA ILE A 45 2.33 11.03 6.23
C ILE A 45 3.53 10.99 5.28
N PHE A 46 3.34 10.48 4.06
CA PHE A 46 4.39 10.46 3.03
C PHE A 46 4.77 11.88 2.60
N LEU A 47 3.81 12.79 2.44
CA LEU A 47 4.06 14.20 2.10
C LEU A 47 4.84 14.90 3.21
N TRP A 48 4.50 14.64 4.47
CA TRP A 48 5.27 15.14 5.61
C TRP A 48 6.74 14.70 5.52
N PHE A 49 6.97 13.42 5.20
CA PHE A 49 8.31 12.90 5.02
C PHE A 49 9.02 13.43 3.76
N LEU A 50 8.27 13.61 2.66
CA LEU A 50 8.77 14.17 1.39
C LEU A 50 9.19 15.64 1.54
N ILE A 51 8.45 16.40 2.35
CA ILE A 51 8.78 17.78 2.74
C ILE A 51 10.13 17.81 3.45
N LEU A 52 10.40 16.88 4.37
CA LEU A 52 11.70 16.74 5.04
C LEU A 52 12.80 16.24 4.08
N LEU A 53 12.44 15.46 3.07
CA LEU A 53 13.35 14.98 2.02
C LEU A 53 13.63 16.04 0.94
N GLY A 54 12.97 17.20 1.00
CA GLY A 54 13.13 18.29 0.03
C GLY A 54 12.50 18.02 -1.34
N VAL A 55 11.58 17.06 -1.42
CA VAL A 55 10.82 16.80 -2.65
C VAL A 55 9.63 17.76 -2.67
N ASP A 56 9.81 18.88 -3.37
CA ASP A 56 8.75 19.85 -3.61
C ASP A 56 7.75 19.26 -4.63
N LEU A 57 6.57 18.89 -4.13
CA LEU A 57 5.48 18.39 -4.96
C LEU A 57 4.78 19.58 -5.63
N HIS A 58 5.46 20.26 -6.56
CA HIS A 58 4.83 21.29 -7.38
C HIS A 58 3.86 20.62 -8.36
N ILE A 59 2.56 20.65 -8.01
CA ILE A 59 1.50 20.55 -8.99
C ILE A 59 1.57 21.85 -9.81
N SER A 60 2.26 21.81 -10.96
CA SER A 60 2.15 22.87 -11.94
C SER A 60 0.78 22.75 -12.58
N ALA A 61 -0.06 23.75 -12.30
CA ALA A 61 -1.39 23.93 -12.88
C ALA A 61 -1.34 24.18 -14.39
#